data_AF-A0A2T8HZW3-F1
#
_entry.id   AF-A0A2T8HZW3-F1
#
_cell.length_a   1.000
_cell.length_b   1.000
_cell.length_c   1.000
_cell.angle_alpha   90.00
_cell.angle_beta   90.00
_cell.angle_gamma   90.00
#
_symmetry.space_group_name_H-M   'P 1'
#
loop_
_entity.id
_entity.type
_entity.pdbx_description
1 polymer ?
#
loop_
_entity_poly.entity_id
_entity_poly.type
_entity_poly.pdbx_seq_one_letter_code
_entity_poly.pdbx_strand_id
1 'polypeptide(L)'
;MGIKGLTKLLAEHAPGAAVQRRVENYRGRVIAVDASLSIYQFLIVVGRKGSELLTNESGEITSHLQGMLNRTVRMLEAGIKPVFVFDGEPPEMKKKELAKRSLKRDDATKDLNRAIEIGDEDSVEKFSKRTVKVTKKHNDDCKRLLRLMGVPVVEAPGEAEAQCAALCENHQV
;
A
#
# COMPACT_ATOMS: atom_id res chain seq x y z
N MET A 1 -4.75 8.59 2.74
CA MET A 1 -4.06 9.62 1.91
C MET A 1 -4.99 10.03 0.79
N GLY A 2 -4.75 11.19 0.20
CA GLY A 2 -5.56 11.71 -0.91
C GLY A 2 -6.52 12.84 -0.50
N ILE A 3 -7.31 13.27 -1.47
CA ILE A 3 -8.23 14.41 -1.35
C ILE A 3 -9.55 13.91 -0.76
N LYS A 4 -9.89 14.36 0.45
CA LYS A 4 -11.10 13.93 1.17
C LYS A 4 -12.35 14.27 0.37
N GLY A 5 -13.17 13.27 0.07
CA GLY A 5 -14.46 13.45 -0.61
C GLY A 5 -14.40 13.55 -2.13
N LEU A 6 -13.20 13.52 -2.75
CA LEU A 6 -13.05 13.70 -4.19
C LEU A 6 -13.88 12.70 -5.01
N THR A 7 -13.83 11.41 -4.66
CA THR A 7 -14.59 10.38 -5.39
C THR A 7 -16.10 10.61 -5.32
N LYS A 8 -16.62 11.04 -4.16
CA LYS A 8 -18.05 11.37 -4.00
C LYS A 8 -18.42 12.57 -4.86
N LEU A 9 -17.60 13.62 -4.82
CA LEU A 9 -17.78 14.83 -5.63
C LEU A 9 -17.82 14.52 -7.14
N LEU A 10 -16.87 13.70 -7.62
CA LEU A 10 -16.81 13.29 -9.03
C LEU A 10 -18.01 12.44 -9.42
N ALA A 11 -18.46 11.52 -8.57
CA ALA A 11 -19.66 10.72 -8.84
C ALA A 11 -20.92 11.59 -8.99
N GLU A 12 -21.01 12.67 -8.21
CA GLU A 12 -22.16 13.59 -8.20
C GLU A 12 -22.14 14.58 -9.38
N HIS A 13 -20.98 15.15 -9.70
CA HIS A 13 -20.88 16.26 -10.66
C HIS A 13 -20.16 15.93 -11.97
N ALA A 14 -19.45 14.81 -12.05
CA ALA A 14 -18.71 14.37 -13.23
C ALA A 14 -18.76 12.84 -13.40
N PRO A 15 -19.95 12.21 -13.48
CA PRO A 15 -20.09 10.76 -13.49
C PRO A 15 -19.38 10.08 -14.66
N GLY A 16 -19.15 10.80 -15.77
CA GLY A 16 -18.36 10.32 -16.91
C GLY A 16 -16.85 10.26 -16.70
N ALA A 17 -16.32 10.82 -15.59
CA ALA A 17 -14.89 10.81 -15.29
C ALA A 17 -14.39 9.45 -14.77
N ALA A 18 -15.30 8.53 -14.40
CA ALA A 18 -14.96 7.19 -13.95
C ALA A 18 -15.65 6.15 -14.84
N VAL A 19 -14.90 5.11 -15.21
CA VAL A 19 -15.42 3.99 -16.01
C VAL A 19 -15.04 2.68 -15.35
N GLN A 20 -15.99 1.73 -15.33
CA GLN A 20 -15.71 0.37 -14.90
C GLN A 20 -15.34 -0.49 -16.10
N ARG A 21 -14.20 -1.16 -16.02
CA ARG A 21 -13.70 -2.08 -17.03
C ARG A 21 -13.32 -3.40 -16.37
N ARG A 22 -13.37 -4.48 -17.13
CA ARG A 22 -12.86 -5.77 -16.66
C ARG A 22 -11.32 -5.76 -16.76
N VAL A 23 -10.67 -6.58 -15.95
CA VAL A 23 -9.19 -6.61 -15.86
C VAL A 23 -8.59 -7.05 -17.20
N GLU A 24 -9.26 -7.94 -17.93
CA GLU A 24 -8.84 -8.45 -19.24
C GLU A 24 -8.72 -7.34 -20.29
N ASN A 25 -9.44 -6.23 -20.11
CA ASN A 25 -9.37 -5.06 -21.00
C ASN A 25 -8.02 -4.34 -20.90
N TYR A 26 -7.20 -4.65 -19.91
CA TYR A 26 -5.85 -4.09 -19.72
C TYR A 26 -4.74 -5.03 -20.18
N ARG A 27 -5.07 -6.13 -20.86
CA ARG A 27 -4.07 -7.04 -21.42
C ARG A 27 -3.11 -6.30 -22.36
N GLY A 28 -1.81 -6.53 -22.17
CA GLY A 28 -0.73 -5.90 -22.93
C GLY A 28 -0.36 -4.49 -22.46
N ARG A 29 -1.16 -3.87 -21.57
CA ARG A 29 -0.90 -2.52 -21.05
C ARG A 29 0.22 -2.54 -20.01
N VAL A 30 1.05 -1.50 -20.04
CA VAL A 30 1.99 -1.20 -18.98
C VAL A 30 1.25 -0.36 -17.93
N ILE A 31 1.44 -0.63 -16.64
CA ILE A 31 0.74 0.09 -15.57
C ILE A 31 1.73 0.41 -14.45
N ALA A 32 1.89 1.70 -14.14
CA ALA A 32 2.59 2.14 -12.94
C ALA A 32 1.73 1.87 -11.70
N VAL A 33 2.31 1.22 -10.69
CA VAL A 33 1.66 0.85 -9.44
C VAL A 33 2.39 1.49 -8.28
N ASP A 34 1.66 2.29 -7.48
CA ASP A 34 2.14 2.75 -6.18
C ASP A 34 2.35 1.54 -5.23
N ALA A 35 3.61 1.27 -4.91
CA ALA A 35 4.00 0.17 -4.05
C ALA A 35 3.71 0.46 -2.57
N SER A 36 3.87 1.71 -2.12
CA SER A 36 3.70 2.12 -0.73
C SER A 36 2.28 1.85 -0.24
N LEU A 37 1.28 2.20 -1.05
CA LEU A 37 -0.12 1.92 -0.74
C LEU A 37 -0.40 0.41 -0.71
N SER A 38 0.19 -0.34 -1.65
CA SER A 38 0.04 -1.80 -1.73
C SER A 38 0.61 -2.50 -0.50
N ILE A 39 1.83 -2.15 -0.08
CA ILE A 39 2.51 -2.75 1.08
C ILE A 39 1.70 -2.50 2.35
N TYR A 40 1.21 -1.28 2.54
CA TYR A 40 0.37 -0.95 3.70
C TYR A 40 -0.90 -1.81 3.75
N GLN A 41 -1.60 -1.98 2.62
CA GLN A 41 -2.77 -2.86 2.53
C GLN A 41 -2.43 -4.31 2.88
N PHE A 42 -1.30 -4.82 2.40
CA PHE A 42 -0.89 -6.18 2.66
C PHE A 42 -0.61 -6.43 4.15
N LEU A 43 0.11 -5.52 4.83
CA LEU A 43 0.38 -5.63 6.27
C LEU A 43 -0.89 -5.57 7.14
N ILE A 44 -1.98 -5.00 6.63
CA ILE A 44 -3.26 -4.90 7.32
C ILE A 44 -4.16 -6.11 7.08
N VAL A 45 -4.10 -6.71 5.89
CA VAL A 45 -5.10 -7.71 5.46
C VAL A 45 -4.51 -9.11 5.36
N VAL A 46 -3.28 -9.25 4.87
CA VAL A 46 -2.73 -10.55 4.47
C VAL A 46 -2.28 -11.36 5.68
N GLY A 47 -2.85 -12.56 5.82
CA GLY A 47 -2.45 -13.56 6.81
C GLY A 47 -2.74 -13.17 8.26
N ARG A 48 -3.64 -12.21 8.49
CA ARG A 48 -4.10 -11.86 9.83
C ARG A 48 -5.18 -12.79 10.35
N LYS A 49 -5.07 -13.16 11.62
CA LYS A 49 -6.13 -13.78 12.42
C LYS A 49 -6.20 -13.06 13.76
N GLY A 50 -7.22 -12.23 13.96
CA GLY A 50 -7.27 -11.31 15.11
C GLY A 50 -6.07 -10.36 15.13
N SER A 51 -5.25 -10.43 16.19
CA SER A 51 -4.02 -9.64 16.34
C SER A 51 -2.78 -10.29 15.71
N GLU A 52 -2.83 -11.58 15.36
CA GLU A 52 -1.69 -12.30 14.80
C GLU A 52 -1.36 -11.83 13.39
N LEU A 53 -0.06 -11.75 13.10
CA LEU A 53 0.47 -11.41 11.79
C LEU A 53 1.13 -12.63 11.17
N LEU A 54 1.19 -12.68 9.84
CA LEU A 54 1.96 -13.69 9.15
C LEU A 54 3.45 -13.41 9.35
N THR A 55 4.15 -14.34 9.99
CA THR A 55 5.59 -14.26 10.23
C THR A 55 6.32 -15.51 9.76
N ASN A 56 7.65 -15.42 9.60
CA ASN A 56 8.51 -16.59 9.52
C ASN A 56 8.84 -17.14 10.93
N GLU A 57 9.65 -18.20 11.00
CA GLU A 57 10.10 -18.83 12.26
C GLU A 57 10.89 -17.87 13.18
N SER A 58 11.54 -16.87 12.59
CA SER A 58 12.26 -15.81 13.32
C SER A 58 11.35 -14.68 13.82
N GLY A 59 10.04 -14.76 13.61
CA GLY A 59 9.08 -13.73 14.01
C GLY A 59 9.05 -12.49 13.09
N GLU A 60 9.70 -12.54 11.93
CA GLU A 60 9.69 -11.43 10.97
C GLU A 60 8.41 -11.44 10.16
N ILE A 61 7.73 -10.30 10.05
CA ILE A 61 6.50 -10.15 9.27
C ILE A 61 6.78 -10.46 7.79
N THR A 62 5.91 -11.23 7.14
CA THR A 62 6.04 -11.61 5.72
C THR A 62 4.80 -11.29 4.87
N SER A 63 3.76 -10.69 5.46
CA SER A 63 2.52 -10.31 4.76
C SER A 63 2.77 -9.45 3.52
N HIS A 64 3.75 -8.54 3.54
CA HIS A 64 4.11 -7.69 2.41
C HIS A 64 4.65 -8.51 1.23
N LEU A 65 5.47 -9.53 1.49
CA LEU A 65 6.03 -10.42 0.47
C LEU A 65 4.93 -11.27 -0.17
N GLN A 66 4.10 -11.92 0.63
CA GLN A 66 3.02 -12.76 0.12
C GLN A 66 2.01 -11.94 -0.69
N GLY A 67 1.62 -10.77 -0.18
CA GLY A 67 0.72 -9.86 -0.88
C GLY A 67 1.31 -9.36 -2.20
N MET A 68 2.57 -8.93 -2.19
CA MET A 68 3.25 -8.43 -3.38
C MET A 68 3.42 -9.51 -4.45
N LEU A 69 3.85 -10.71 -4.05
CA LEU A 69 3.98 -11.86 -4.94
C LEU A 69 2.64 -12.17 -5.62
N ASN A 70 1.58 -12.40 -4.82
CA ASN A 70 0.27 -12.81 -5.33
C ASN A 70 -0.36 -11.73 -6.22
N ARG A 71 -0.27 -10.45 -5.83
CA ARG A 71 -0.81 -9.35 -6.65
C ARG A 71 -0.06 -9.25 -7.97
N THR A 72 1.26 -9.35 -7.94
CA THR A 72 2.10 -9.27 -9.14
C THR A 72 1.81 -10.43 -10.10
N VAL A 73 1.74 -11.66 -9.59
CA VAL A 73 1.37 -12.85 -10.39
C VAL A 73 0.02 -12.65 -11.06
N ARG A 74 -1.01 -12.22 -10.32
CA ARG A 74 -2.34 -11.97 -10.91
C ARG A 74 -2.34 -10.90 -12.01
N MET A 75 -1.56 -9.84 -11.86
CA MET A 75 -1.41 -8.82 -12.91
C MET A 75 -0.76 -9.43 -14.16
N LEU A 76 0.32 -10.19 -13.98
CA LEU A 76 1.03 -10.86 -15.08
C LEU A 76 0.15 -11.90 -15.79
N GLU A 77 -0.61 -12.70 -15.06
CA GLU A 77 -1.57 -13.68 -15.60
C GLU A 77 -2.68 -13.02 -16.42
N ALA A 78 -3.15 -11.84 -15.99
CA ALA A 78 -4.08 -11.02 -16.77
C ALA A 78 -3.42 -10.36 -18.00
N GLY A 79 -2.11 -10.53 -18.18
CA GLY A 79 -1.32 -9.94 -19.25
C GLY A 79 -1.01 -8.46 -19.06
N ILE A 80 -1.17 -7.92 -17.85
CA ILE A 80 -0.74 -6.57 -17.48
C ILE A 80 0.77 -6.60 -17.22
N LYS A 81 1.48 -5.55 -17.62
CA LYS A 81 2.92 -5.36 -17.38
C LYS A 81 3.13 -4.33 -16.27
N PRO A 82 3.21 -4.73 -14.99
CA PRO A 82 3.34 -3.79 -13.89
C PRO A 82 4.74 -3.15 -13.83
N VAL A 83 4.78 -1.87 -13.44
CA VAL A 83 5.98 -1.16 -13.00
C VAL A 83 5.71 -0.64 -11.60
N PHE A 84 6.42 -1.15 -10.60
CA PHE A 84 6.18 -0.72 -9.21
C PHE A 84 7.01 0.51 -8.86
N VAL A 85 6.34 1.54 -8.36
CA VAL A 85 6.93 2.82 -7.98
C VAL A 85 6.95 2.93 -6.45
N PHE A 86 8.12 3.15 -5.89
CA PHE A 86 8.32 3.33 -4.44
C PHE A 86 8.58 4.80 -4.13
N ASP A 87 8.09 5.25 -2.97
CA ASP A 87 8.39 6.59 -2.47
C ASP A 87 9.90 6.80 -2.26
N GLY A 88 10.35 8.01 -2.57
CA GLY A 88 11.62 8.58 -2.14
C GLY A 88 11.42 9.48 -0.93
N GLU A 89 12.04 10.66 -0.96
CA GLU A 89 11.99 11.59 0.17
C GLU A 89 10.67 12.38 0.17
N PRO A 90 9.91 12.35 1.28
CA PRO A 90 8.66 13.10 1.35
C PRO A 90 8.93 14.61 1.33
N PRO A 91 8.10 15.42 0.64
CA PRO A 91 8.29 16.86 0.59
C PRO A 91 8.06 17.52 1.95
N GLU A 92 8.71 18.67 2.18
CA GLU A 92 8.63 19.43 3.44
C GLU A 92 7.20 19.69 3.92
N MET A 93 6.30 20.04 3.00
CA MET A 93 4.90 20.30 3.32
C MET A 93 4.17 19.07 3.91
N LYS A 94 4.65 17.85 3.64
CA LYS A 94 4.07 16.61 4.16
C LYS A 94 4.53 16.30 5.59
N LYS A 95 5.60 16.92 6.10
CA LYS A 95 6.12 16.66 7.46
C LYS A 95 5.06 16.86 8.55
N LYS A 96 4.24 17.90 8.46
CA LYS A 96 3.14 18.16 9.41
C LYS A 96 2.12 17.01 9.44
N GLU A 97 1.77 16.47 8.27
CA GLU A 97 0.83 15.36 8.17
C GLU A 97 1.45 14.04 8.65
N LEU A 98 2.74 13.80 8.37
CA LEU A 98 3.48 12.65 8.91
C LEU A 98 3.55 12.68 10.44
N ALA A 99 3.78 13.85 11.03
CA ALA A 99 3.77 14.03 12.48
C ALA A 99 2.39 13.71 13.08
N LYS A 100 1.31 14.25 12.49
CA LYS A 100 -0.07 13.93 12.91
C LYS A 100 -0.37 12.42 12.82
N ARG A 101 0.12 11.74 11.79
CA ARG A 101 -0.04 10.29 11.66
C ARG A 101 0.76 9.52 12.70
N SER A 102 1.94 10.00 13.06
CA SER A 102 2.71 9.37 14.13
C SER A 102 1.95 9.43 15.45
N LEU A 103 1.49 10.62 15.84
CA LEU A 103 0.72 10.81 17.07
C LEU A 103 -0.51 9.90 17.12
N LYS A 104 -1.28 9.80 16.02
CA LYS A 104 -2.44 8.91 15.95
C LYS A 104 -2.09 7.43 16.14
N ARG A 105 -0.91 6.99 15.70
CA ARG A 105 -0.45 5.61 15.93
C ARG A 105 -0.01 5.42 17.37
N ASP A 106 0.63 6.41 17.97
CA ASP A 106 1.06 6.35 19.36
C ASP A 106 -0.17 6.23 20.27
N ASP A 107 -1.22 7.00 19.99
CA ASP A 107 -2.50 6.89 20.69
C ASP A 107 -3.18 5.54 20.42
N ALA A 108 -3.21 5.06 19.17
CA ALA A 108 -3.75 3.74 18.85
C ALA A 108 -2.96 2.59 19.51
N THR A 109 -1.67 2.78 19.79
CA THR A 109 -0.84 1.80 20.50
C THR A 109 -1.22 1.75 21.98
N LYS A 110 -1.50 2.90 22.60
CA LYS A 110 -2.02 2.95 23.98
C LYS A 110 -3.40 2.30 24.07
N ASP A 111 -4.28 2.60 23.13
CA ASP A 111 -5.62 2.01 23.07
C ASP A 111 -5.55 0.48 22.85
N LEU A 112 -4.63 0.01 22.01
CA LEU A 112 -4.36 -1.41 21.81
C LEU A 112 -3.94 -2.09 23.11
N ASN A 113 -2.96 -1.53 23.83
CA ASN A 113 -2.49 -2.11 25.08
C ASN A 113 -3.62 -2.21 26.12
N ARG A 114 -4.44 -1.16 26.24
CA ARG A 114 -5.62 -1.19 27.12
C ARG A 114 -6.63 -2.26 26.69
N ALA A 115 -6.89 -2.40 25.39
CA ALA A 115 -7.80 -3.41 24.88
C ALA A 115 -7.31 -4.84 25.18
N ILE A 116 -5.99 -5.07 25.10
CA ILE A 116 -5.36 -6.33 25.49
C ILE A 116 -5.54 -6.58 27.00
N GLU A 117 -5.31 -5.57 27.84
CA GLU A 117 -5.45 -5.69 29.31
C GLU A 117 -6.86 -6.06 29.75
N ILE A 118 -7.89 -5.52 29.09
CA ILE A 118 -9.30 -5.79 29.41
C ILE A 118 -9.89 -6.99 28.65
N GLY A 119 -9.14 -7.62 27.74
CA GLY A 119 -9.59 -8.77 26.95
C GLY A 119 -10.65 -8.46 25.89
N ASP A 120 -10.71 -7.23 25.36
CA ASP A 120 -11.66 -6.84 24.31
C ASP A 120 -11.10 -7.18 22.92
N GLU A 121 -11.39 -8.38 22.43
CA GLU A 121 -10.88 -8.92 21.16
C GLU A 121 -11.22 -8.05 19.93
N ASP A 122 -12.43 -7.48 19.88
CA ASP A 122 -12.90 -6.63 18.78
C ASP A 122 -12.07 -5.33 18.71
N SER A 123 -11.84 -4.71 19.87
CA SER A 123 -10.98 -3.53 19.97
C SER A 123 -9.53 -3.85 19.68
N VAL A 124 -9.02 -5.00 20.14
CA VAL A 124 -7.65 -5.47 19.85
C VAL A 124 -7.42 -5.58 18.35
N GLU A 125 -8.33 -6.22 17.61
CA GLU A 125 -8.21 -6.33 16.15
C GLU A 125 -8.23 -4.95 15.48
N LYS A 126 -9.17 -4.09 15.89
CA LYS A 126 -9.35 -2.75 15.32
C LYS A 126 -8.14 -1.86 15.55
N PHE A 127 -7.59 -1.83 16.76
CA PHE A 127 -6.44 -0.98 17.10
C PHE A 127 -5.13 -1.56 16.53
N SER A 128 -4.98 -2.89 16.47
CA SER A 128 -3.83 -3.56 15.84
C SER A 128 -3.65 -3.17 14.36
N LYS A 129 -4.73 -2.97 13.60
CA LYS A 129 -4.62 -2.50 12.20
C LYS A 129 -4.13 -1.05 12.11
N ARG A 130 -4.40 -0.24 13.13
CA ARG A 130 -4.05 1.20 13.18
C ARG A 130 -2.60 1.45 13.61
N THR A 131 -1.95 0.50 14.28
CA THR A 131 -0.53 0.61 14.67
C THR A 131 0.43 0.26 13.53
N VAL A 132 -0.07 -0.33 12.43
CA VAL A 132 0.76 -0.75 11.29
C VAL A 132 1.58 0.40 10.72
N LYS A 133 2.88 0.13 10.56
CA LYS A 133 3.84 1.02 9.92
C LYS A 133 4.62 0.26 8.86
N VAL A 134 4.69 0.83 7.66
CA VAL A 134 5.63 0.37 6.64
C VAL A 134 7.04 0.81 7.03
N THR A 135 7.99 -0.10 7.00
CA THR A 135 9.40 0.15 7.33
C THR A 135 10.24 0.12 6.06
N LYS A 136 11.48 0.64 6.16
CA LYS A 136 12.45 0.55 5.06
C LYS A 136 12.72 -0.91 4.68
N LYS A 137 12.81 -1.82 5.66
CA LYS A 137 12.99 -3.26 5.42
C LYS A 137 11.86 -3.84 4.56
N HIS A 138 10.59 -3.52 4.84
CA HIS A 138 9.48 -3.98 4.01
C HIS A 138 9.59 -3.52 2.55
N ASN A 139 10.03 -2.28 2.34
CA ASN A 139 10.28 -1.76 0.99
C ASN A 139 11.42 -2.51 0.32
N ASP A 140 12.56 -2.67 1.00
CA ASP A 140 13.75 -3.32 0.45
C ASP A 140 13.47 -4.79 0.10
N ASP A 141 12.73 -5.49 0.96
CA ASP A 141 12.26 -6.86 0.73
C ASP A 141 11.37 -6.97 -0.52
N CYS A 142 10.38 -6.07 -0.64
CA CYS A 142 9.49 -6.01 -1.81
C CYS A 142 10.27 -5.67 -3.09
N LYS A 143 11.18 -4.70 -3.06
CA LYS A 143 12.03 -4.34 -4.21
C LYS A 143 12.88 -5.54 -4.64
N ARG A 144 13.48 -6.26 -3.70
CA ARG A 144 14.25 -7.47 -3.98
C ARG A 144 13.38 -8.55 -4.61
N LEU A 145 12.22 -8.83 -4.03
CA LEU A 145 11.26 -9.80 -4.58
C LEU A 145 10.87 -9.47 -6.02
N LEU A 146 10.45 -8.23 -6.28
CA LEU A 146 10.03 -7.79 -7.61
C LEU A 146 11.15 -7.91 -8.65
N ARG A 147 12.39 -7.55 -8.27
CA ARG A 147 13.57 -7.75 -9.13
C ARG A 147 13.82 -9.22 -9.43
N LEU A 148 13.70 -10.11 -8.43
CA LEU A 148 13.83 -11.57 -8.63
C LEU A 148 12.72 -12.13 -9.52
N MET A 149 11.53 -11.53 -9.51
CA MET A 149 10.43 -11.87 -10.42
C MET A 149 10.60 -11.29 -11.84
N GLY A 150 11.65 -10.51 -12.09
CA GLY A 150 11.87 -9.84 -13.38
C GLY A 150 10.93 -8.64 -13.63
N VAL A 151 10.33 -8.09 -12.57
CA VAL A 151 9.40 -6.94 -12.65
C VAL A 151 10.15 -5.63 -12.40
N PRO A 152 9.96 -4.60 -13.25
CA PRO A 152 10.65 -3.33 -13.09
C PRO A 152 10.20 -2.58 -11.84
N VAL A 153 11.18 -1.95 -11.19
CA VAL A 153 11.02 -1.15 -9.97
C VAL A 153 11.59 0.24 -10.22
N VAL A 154 10.82 1.27 -9.89
CA VAL A 154 11.19 2.68 -9.97
C VAL A 154 11.20 3.26 -8.55
N GLU A 155 12.22 4.04 -8.24
CA GLU A 155 12.29 4.80 -6.99
C GLU A 155 12.03 6.26 -7.33
N ALA A 156 10.92 6.80 -6.83
CA ALA A 156 10.53 8.19 -7.07
C ALA A 156 11.51 9.13 -6.35
N PRO A 157 11.78 10.33 -6.89
CA PRO A 157 12.54 11.36 -6.16
C PRO A 157 11.76 11.89 -4.94
N GLY A 158 10.43 11.79 -4.97
CA GLY A 158 9.55 12.13 -3.85
C GLY A 158 8.39 11.14 -3.73
N GLU A 159 7.18 11.61 -3.98
CA GLU A 159 5.97 10.80 -3.83
C GLU A 159 5.74 9.87 -5.03
N ALA A 160 5.41 8.60 -4.75
CA ALA A 160 5.15 7.58 -5.76
C ALA A 160 3.95 7.93 -6.63
N GLU A 161 2.89 8.53 -6.08
CA GLU A 161 1.71 8.94 -6.86
C GLU A 161 2.06 10.00 -7.92
N ALA A 162 2.97 10.93 -7.59
CA ALA A 162 3.40 11.97 -8.51
C ALA A 162 4.25 11.37 -9.64
N GLN A 163 5.13 10.43 -9.30
CA GLN A 163 5.92 9.71 -10.30
C GLN A 163 5.04 8.81 -11.18
N CYS A 164 4.01 8.16 -10.63
CA CYS A 164 3.05 7.39 -11.43
C CYS A 164 2.30 8.28 -12.43
N ALA A 165 1.85 9.46 -11.99
CA ALA A 165 1.20 10.43 -12.85
C ALA A 165 2.13 10.92 -13.98
N ALA A 166 3.39 11.24 -13.65
CA ALA A 166 4.38 11.67 -14.63
C ALA A 166 4.71 10.59 -15.68
N LEU A 167 4.82 9.32 -15.26
CA LEU A 167 5.02 8.20 -16.19
C LEU A 167 3.84 8.06 -17.18
N CYS A 168 2.61 8.26 -16.69
CA CYS A 168 1.40 8.20 -17.51
C CYS A 168 1.31 9.38 -18.50
N GLU A 169 1.60 10.60 -18.02
CA GLU A 169 1.60 11.82 -18.84
C GLU A 169 2.63 11.73 -19.97
N ASN A 170 3.82 11.20 -19.69
CA ASN A 170 4.90 11.03 -20.66
C ASN A 170 4.76 9.77 -21.55
N HIS A 171 3.66 9.03 -21.45
CA HIS A 171 3.38 7.81 -22.23
C HIS A 171 4.44 6.71 -22.06
N GLN A 172 5.05 6.66 -20.87
CA GLN A 172 6.00 5.61 -20.49
C GLN A 172 5.28 4.38 -19.92
N VAL A 173 4.01 4.56 -19.52
CA VAL A 173 3.06 3.51 -19.12
C VAL A 173 1.70 3.73 -19.76
#